data_AF-A0A7C2MDZ2-F1
#
_entry.id   AF-A0A7C2MDZ2-F1
#
_cell.length_a   1.000
_cell.length_b   1.000
_cell.length_c   1.000
_cell.angle_alpha   90.00
_cell.angle_beta   90.00
_cell.angle_gamma   90.00
#
_symmetry.space_group_name_H-M   'P 1'
#
loop_
_entity.id
_entity.type
_entity.pdbx_description
1 polymer ?
#
loop_
_entity_poly.entity_id
_entity_poly.type
_entity_poly.pdbx_seq_one_letter_code
_entity_poly.pdbx_strand_id
1 'polypeptide(L)'
;MKQSPLSHQPSSPPRRTVLVPLGERSYQIVIGADLLGRAGELIRSTLGPHTQSVAVISNPTVFDRYGQRLTEGLAQAGFRVVTHLMADGERYKTLRTV
;
A
#
# COMPACT_ATOMS: atom_id res chain seq x y z
N MET A 1 33.15 -25.47 -25.19
CA MET A 1 32.30 -24.28 -24.99
C MET A 1 31.16 -24.66 -24.05
N LYS A 2 31.26 -24.32 -22.76
CA LYS A 2 30.20 -24.60 -21.77
C LYS A 2 29.28 -23.38 -21.72
N GLN A 3 28.02 -23.54 -22.10
CA GLN A 3 27.03 -22.46 -22.03
C GLN A 3 26.67 -22.19 -20.57
N SER A 4 26.78 -20.93 -20.16
CA SER A 4 26.34 -20.41 -18.86
C SER A 4 24.81 -20.52 -18.73
N PRO A 5 24.27 -20.82 -17.52
CA PRO A 5 22.82 -20.89 -17.33
C PRO A 5 22.18 -19.50 -17.36
N LEU A 6 21.13 -19.35 -18.16
CA LEU A 6 20.24 -18.19 -18.21
C LEU A 6 19.56 -18.00 -16.84
N SER A 7 20.03 -17.01 -16.08
CA SER A 7 19.35 -16.52 -14.88
C SER A 7 17.96 -16.03 -15.25
N HIS A 8 16.92 -16.80 -14.88
CA HIS A 8 15.54 -16.36 -14.94
C HIS A 8 15.34 -15.24 -13.91
N GLN A 9 15.48 -13.99 -14.34
CA GLN A 9 14.94 -12.88 -13.57
C GLN A 9 13.41 -12.98 -13.61
N PRO A 10 12.70 -13.05 -12.48
CA PRO A 10 11.25 -13.06 -12.50
C PRO A 10 10.79 -11.73 -13.12
N SER A 11 10.05 -11.82 -14.22
CA SER A 11 9.40 -10.66 -14.82
C SER A 11 8.47 -10.05 -13.78
N SER A 12 8.59 -8.74 -13.55
CA SER A 12 7.67 -8.04 -12.65
C SER A 12 6.23 -8.27 -13.15
N PRO A 13 5.30 -8.66 -12.27
CA PRO A 13 3.92 -8.92 -12.69
C PRO A 13 3.33 -7.68 -13.36
N PRO A 14 2.46 -7.87 -14.38
CA PRO A 14 1.88 -6.75 -15.10
C PRO A 14 1.13 -5.82 -14.13
N ARG A 15 1.38 -4.52 -14.27
CA ARG A 15 0.75 -3.45 -13.48
C ARG A 15 -0.04 -2.54 -14.41
N ARG A 16 -1.28 -2.22 -14.03
CA ARG A 16 -2.15 -1.29 -14.73
C ARG A 16 -2.47 -0.11 -13.82
N THR A 17 -2.39 1.09 -14.38
CA THR A 17 -2.82 2.31 -13.69
C THR A 17 -4.07 2.85 -14.38
N VAL A 18 -5.09 3.20 -13.59
CA VAL A 18 -6.33 3.83 -14.07
C VAL A 18 -6.41 5.23 -13.48
N LEU A 19 -6.50 6.25 -14.35
CA LEU A 19 -6.79 7.61 -13.93
C LEU A 19 -8.29 7.77 -13.69
N VAL A 20 -8.67 8.30 -12.53
CA VAL A 20 -10.06 8.66 -12.21
C VAL A 20 -10.19 10.18 -12.31
N PRO A 21 -10.87 10.73 -13.35
CA PRO A 21 -10.96 12.16 -13.57
C PRO A 21 -12.04 12.80 -12.68
N LEU A 22 -11.64 13.44 -11.59
CA LEU A 22 -12.51 14.13 -10.62
C LEU A 22 -12.13 15.61 -10.44
N GLY A 23 -11.55 16.22 -11.48
CA GLY A 23 -11.01 17.59 -11.43
C GLY A 23 -9.80 17.66 -10.50
N GLU A 24 -9.80 18.61 -9.55
CA GLU A 24 -8.74 18.78 -8.56
C GLU A 24 -8.54 17.54 -7.64
N ARG A 25 -9.56 16.67 -7.54
CA ARG A 25 -9.52 15.44 -6.74
C ARG A 25 -9.19 14.20 -7.56
N SER A 26 -8.69 14.37 -8.79
CA SER A 26 -8.31 13.23 -9.63
C SER A 26 -7.21 12.41 -8.96
N TYR A 27 -7.31 11.07 -9.05
CA TYR A 27 -6.31 10.17 -8.48
C TYR A 27 -6.09 8.95 -9.38
N GLN A 28 -4.99 8.25 -9.13
CA GLN A 28 -4.63 7.03 -9.84
C GLN A 28 -4.93 5.79 -9.01
N ILE A 29 -5.54 4.79 -9.63
CA ILE A 29 -5.69 3.44 -9.07
C ILE A 29 -4.60 2.57 -9.67
N VAL A 30 -3.69 2.07 -8.83
CA VAL A 30 -2.63 1.14 -9.24
C VAL A 30 -3.10 -0.29 -8.96
N ILE A 31 -3.15 -1.12 -10.00
CA ILE A 31 -3.66 -2.51 -9.96
C ILE A 31 -2.53 -3.44 -10.41
N GLY A 32 -2.25 -4.46 -9.60
CA GLY A 32 -1.20 -5.43 -9.89
C GLY A 32 -1.03 -6.41 -8.73
N ALA A 33 -0.29 -7.49 -8.99
CA ALA A 33 0.10 -8.41 -7.93
C ALA A 33 1.19 -7.77 -7.05
N ASP A 34 1.24 -8.22 -5.79
CA ASP A 34 2.32 -7.92 -4.86
C ASP A 34 2.53 -6.42 -4.51
N LEU A 35 1.58 -5.55 -4.84
CA LEU A 35 1.70 -4.11 -4.63
C LEU A 35 1.84 -3.71 -3.16
N LEU A 36 1.35 -4.54 -2.23
CA LEU A 36 1.40 -4.24 -0.80
C LEU A 36 2.85 -4.12 -0.29
N GLY A 37 3.77 -4.96 -0.78
CA GLY A 37 5.19 -4.85 -0.45
C GLY A 37 5.86 -3.61 -1.04
N ARG A 38 5.25 -3.00 -2.06
CA ARG A 38 5.72 -1.78 -2.73
C ARG A 38 4.94 -0.54 -2.30
N ALA A 39 4.00 -0.67 -1.36
CA ALA A 39 3.12 0.42 -0.97
C ALA A 39 3.90 1.63 -0.44
N GLY A 40 4.98 1.40 0.31
CA GLY A 40 5.86 2.47 0.80
C GLY A 40 6.42 3.37 -0.30
N GLU A 41 7.03 2.77 -1.34
CA GLU A 41 7.58 3.48 -2.51
C GLU A 41 6.48 4.28 -3.22
N LEU A 42 5.35 3.62 -3.52
CA LEU A 42 4.23 4.22 -4.24
C LEU A 42 3.64 5.40 -3.46
N ILE A 43 3.37 5.22 -2.17
CA ILE A 43 2.80 6.26 -1.30
C ILE A 43 3.79 7.41 -1.12
N ARG A 44 5.09 7.14 -0.97
CA ARG A 44 6.13 8.19 -0.92
C ARG A 44 6.16 9.02 -2.19
N SER A 45 6.04 8.39 -3.36
CA SER A 45 6.01 9.10 -4.64
C SER A 45 4.82 10.05 -4.75
N THR A 46 3.69 9.72 -4.11
CA THR A 46 2.47 10.55 -4.09
C THR A 46 2.52 11.65 -3.04
N LEU A 47 2.96 11.35 -1.81
CA LEU A 47 2.94 12.27 -0.68
C LEU A 47 4.18 13.17 -0.57
N GLY A 48 5.21 12.90 -1.36
CA GLY A 48 6.47 13.63 -1.36
C GLY A 48 7.35 13.37 -0.13
N PRO A 49 8.56 13.97 -0.08
CA PRO A 49 9.55 13.69 0.97
C PRO A 49 9.23 14.34 2.32
N HIS A 50 8.39 15.38 2.35
CA HIS A 50 8.10 16.15 3.56
C HIS A 50 7.14 15.44 4.51
N THR A 51 6.33 14.50 4.01
CA THR A 51 5.36 13.75 4.84
C THR A 51 6.08 12.72 5.72
N GLN A 52 6.19 12.97 7.02
CA GLN A 52 6.96 12.10 7.93
C GLN A 52 6.15 10.97 8.54
N SER A 53 4.84 11.15 8.73
CA SER A 53 3.99 10.20 9.45
C SER A 53 2.78 9.79 8.62
N VAL A 54 2.37 8.53 8.77
CA VAL A 54 1.15 7.98 8.17
C VAL A 54 0.39 7.15 9.20
N ALA A 55 -0.93 7.23 9.15
CA ALA A 55 -1.80 6.38 9.96
C ALA A 55 -2.38 5.25 9.10
N VAL A 56 -2.25 4.01 9.57
CA VAL A 56 -2.92 2.83 9.00
C VAL A 56 -4.14 2.54 9.86
N ILE A 57 -5.32 2.70 9.26
CA ILE A 57 -6.60 2.41 9.91
C ILE A 57 -7.16 1.14 9.28
N SER A 58 -7.47 0.14 10.09
CA SER A 58 -7.98 -1.15 9.63
C SER A 58 -8.89 -1.81 10.67
N ASN A 59 -9.43 -2.99 10.36
CA ASN A 59 -10.02 -3.88 11.35
C ASN A 59 -9.04 -5.03 11.68
N PRO A 60 -9.21 -5.75 12.81
CA PRO A 60 -8.33 -6.86 13.17
C PRO A 60 -8.23 -7.93 12.07
N THR A 61 -9.36 -8.35 11.49
CA THR A 61 -9.42 -9.42 10.49
C THR A 61 -8.55 -9.15 9.25
N VAL A 62 -8.54 -7.91 8.77
CA VAL A 62 -7.77 -7.46 7.61
C VAL A 62 -6.32 -7.18 8.00
N PHE A 63 -6.12 -6.57 9.17
CA PHE A 63 -4.78 -6.26 9.65
C PHE A 63 -3.94 -7.53 9.90
N ASP A 64 -4.54 -8.59 10.44
CA ASP A 64 -3.85 -9.87 10.67
C ASP A 64 -3.33 -10.50 9.36
N ARG A 65 -3.98 -10.22 8.22
CA ARG A 65 -3.60 -10.76 6.91
C ARG A 65 -2.61 -9.88 6.16
N TYR A 66 -2.73 -8.57 6.29
CA TYR A 66 -2.06 -7.61 5.41
C TYR A 66 -1.32 -6.49 6.13
N GLY A 67 -1.68 -6.23 7.39
CA GLY A 67 -1.21 -5.10 8.18
C GLY A 67 0.30 -5.08 8.32
N GLN A 68 0.90 -6.18 8.76
CA GLN A 68 2.35 -6.28 8.96
C GLN A 68 3.12 -5.96 7.67
N ARG A 69 2.75 -6.59 6.56
CA ARG A 69 3.43 -6.38 5.27
C ARG A 69 3.35 -4.92 4.81
N LEU A 70 2.20 -4.27 5.01
CA LEU A 70 2.02 -2.87 4.68
C LEU A 70 2.85 -1.95 5.59
N THR A 71 2.79 -2.14 6.91
CA THR A 71 3.47 -1.28 7.88
C THR A 71 4.99 -1.38 7.76
N GLU A 72 5.53 -2.57 7.49
CA GLU A 72 6.96 -2.77 7.21
C GLU A 72 7.39 -2.02 5.94
N GLY A 73 6.65 -2.16 4.84
CA GLY A 73 6.96 -1.45 3.59
C GLY A 73 6.89 0.07 3.74
N LEU A 74 5.93 0.58 4.51
CA LEU A 74 5.83 2.01 4.84
C LEU A 74 7.02 2.48 5.70
N ALA A 75 7.40 1.72 6.73
CA ALA A 75 8.53 2.06 7.58
C ALA A 75 9.86 2.08 6.80
N GLN A 76 10.06 1.11 5.89
CA GLN A 76 11.23 1.06 5.00
C GLN A 76 11.29 2.27 4.05
N ALA A 77 10.14 2.83 3.66
CA ALA A 77 10.05 4.07 2.88
C ALA A 77 10.20 5.36 3.73
N GLY A 78 10.68 5.23 4.97
CA GLY A 78 11.00 6.33 5.87
C GLY A 78 9.79 6.98 6.55
N PHE A 79 8.63 6.33 6.55
CA PHE A 79 7.48 6.83 7.30
C PHE A 79 7.54 6.39 8.77
N ARG A 80 7.16 7.28 9.69
CA ARG A 80 6.67 6.89 11.01
C ARG A 80 5.24 6.39 10.85
N VAL A 81 5.01 5.10 11.11
CA VAL A 81 3.71 4.46 10.93
C VAL A 81 3.00 4.34 12.28
N VAL A 82 1.75 4.80 12.35
CA VAL A 82 0.86 4.59 13.49
C VAL A 82 -0.30 3.72 13.03
N THR A 83 -0.66 2.71 13.81
CA THR A 83 -1.78 1.80 13.49
C THR A 83 -2.93 2.02 14.45
N HIS A 84 -4.16 2.10 13.91
CA HIS A 84 -5.38 2.07 14.70
C HIS A 84 -6.32 0.97 14.18
N LEU A 85 -6.75 0.08 15.07
CA LEU A 85 -7.65 -1.01 14.76
C LEU A 85 -9.05 -0.71 15.27
N MET A 86 -10.01 -0.68 14.37
CA MET A 86 -11.42 -0.47 14.64
C MET A 86 -12.16 -1.81 14.63
N ALA A 87 -13.22 -1.92 15.43
CA ALA A 87 -14.04 -3.12 15.42
C ALA A 87 -14.66 -3.36 14.02
N ASP A 88 -14.77 -4.64 13.65
CA ASP A 88 -15.24 -5.05 12.33
C ASP A 88 -16.79 -5.02 12.22
N GLY A 89 -17.30 -4.69 11.04
CA GLY A 89 -18.73 -4.74 10.69
C GLY A 89 -19.39 -3.38 10.40
N GLU A 90 -20.40 -3.40 9.52
CA GLU A 90 -21.08 -2.20 9.01
C GLU A 90 -21.73 -1.34 10.11
N ARG A 91 -22.07 -1.97 11.24
CA ARG A 91 -22.58 -1.29 12.44
C ARG A 91 -21.61 -0.25 13.02
N TYR A 92 -20.32 -0.30 12.68
CA TYR A 92 -19.33 0.66 13.14
C TYR A 92 -19.12 1.83 12.18
N LYS A 93 -19.75 1.86 11.00
CA LYS A 93 -19.77 3.02 10.09
C LYS A 93 -20.78 4.07 10.55
N THR A 94 -20.52 4.66 11.72
CA THR A 94 -21.34 5.74 12.29
C THR A 94 -20.44 6.93 12.62
N LEU A 95 -20.99 8.14 12.67
CA LEU A 95 -20.25 9.36 13.07
C LEU A 95 -19.58 9.23 14.45
N ARG A 96 -20.06 8.33 15.30
CA ARG A 96 -19.54 8.11 16.65
C ARG A 96 -18.22 7.33 16.68
N THR A 97 -17.83 6.72 15.57
CA THR A 97 -16.60 5.93 15.43
C THR A 97 -15.54 6.64 14.57
N VAL A 98 -15.79 7.88 14.13
CA VAL A 98 -14.92 8.68 13.25
C VAL A 98 -14.06 9.63 14.07
#